data_AF-A0A161HFB4-F1
#
_entry.id   AF-A0A161HFB4-F1
#
_cell.length_a   1.000
_cell.length_b   1.000
_cell.length_c   1.000
_cell.angle_alpha   90.00
_cell.angle_beta   90.00
_cell.angle_gamma   90.00
#
_symmetry.space_group_name_H-M   'P 1'
#
loop_
_entity.id
_entity.type
_entity.pdbx_description
1 polymer ?
#
loop_
_entity_poly.entity_id
_entity_poly.type
_entity_poly.pdbx_seq_one_letter_code
_entity_poly.pdbx_strand_id
1 'polypeptide(L)'
;AADGFAFFLAPHDTVIPPNSWGKFLGLYSNVFRNSPTSENQSFGDVNTDSRVVAVEFDTFPNANIDPNYRHIGIDVNSIKSKETARWEWQNGKTATARISYNSASKKLTVTTFYPGMEV
;
A
#
# COMPACT_ATOMS: atom_id res chain seq x y z
N ALA A 1 1.36 -16.16 1.82
CA ALA A 1 1.04 -15.38 0.62
C ALA A 1 1.73 -14.04 0.76
N ALA A 2 2.29 -13.54 -0.33
CA ALA A 2 2.96 -12.24 -0.43
C ALA A 2 2.83 -11.78 -1.90
N ASP A 3 2.91 -10.49 -2.21
CA ASP A 3 3.14 -9.37 -1.28
C ASP A 3 1.83 -8.69 -0.86
N GLY A 4 0.88 -8.54 -1.78
CA GLY A 4 -0.45 -7.97 -1.52
C GLY A 4 -1.12 -7.57 -2.81
N PHE A 5 -2.15 -6.73 -2.72
CA PHE A 5 -2.72 -6.04 -3.87
C PHE A 5 -3.23 -4.66 -3.45
N ALA A 6 -3.53 -3.79 -4.42
CA ALA A 6 -4.02 -2.45 -4.12
C ALA A 6 -5.14 -2.00 -5.08
N PHE A 7 -6.05 -1.17 -4.58
CA PHE A 7 -6.89 -0.29 -5.38
C PHE A 7 -6.25 1.09 -5.40
N PHE A 8 -6.14 1.74 -6.57
CA PHE A 8 -5.41 2.99 -6.67
C PHE A 8 -6.02 4.01 -7.64
N LEU A 9 -5.67 5.28 -7.43
CA LEU A 9 -5.92 6.41 -8.30
C LEU A 9 -4.56 6.98 -8.73
N ALA A 10 -4.37 7.13 -10.04
CA ALA A 10 -3.14 7.62 -10.63
C ALA A 10 -3.45 8.47 -11.88
N PRO A 11 -2.48 9.29 -12.36
CA PRO A 11 -2.57 9.94 -13.67
C PRO A 11 -2.90 8.92 -14.78
N HIS A 12 -3.70 9.33 -15.76
CA HIS A 12 -4.18 8.45 -16.83
C HIS A 12 -3.08 7.81 -17.69
N ASP A 13 -1.91 8.44 -17.73
CA ASP A 13 -0.71 8.07 -18.47
C ASP A 13 0.30 7.30 -17.59
N THR A 14 -0.11 6.92 -16.38
CA THR A 14 0.74 6.14 -15.47
C THR A 14 1.05 4.77 -16.06
N VAL A 15 2.32 4.43 -16.05
CA VAL A 15 2.83 3.09 -16.37
C VAL A 15 3.41 2.45 -15.11
N ILE A 16 3.55 1.12 -15.11
CA ILE A 16 4.20 0.40 -14.02
C ILE A 16 5.64 0.93 -13.88
N PRO A 17 6.03 1.49 -12.71
CA PRO A 17 7.37 2.01 -12.52
C PRO A 17 8.42 0.90 -12.61
N PRO A 18 9.66 1.19 -13.04
CA PRO A 18 10.73 0.20 -12.95
C PRO A 18 11.01 -0.18 -11.49
N ASN A 19 11.45 -1.41 -11.26
CA ASN A 19 11.83 -1.90 -9.92
C ASN A 19 10.71 -1.78 -8.85
N SER A 20 9.45 -1.87 -9.25
CA SER A 20 8.28 -1.77 -8.37
C SER A 20 7.67 -3.12 -7.98
N TRP A 21 8.45 -4.20 -8.04
CA TRP A 21 7.99 -5.56 -7.76
C TRP A 21 7.88 -5.83 -6.24
N GLY A 22 7.16 -6.90 -5.88
CA GLY A 22 7.00 -7.35 -4.51
C GLY A 22 6.35 -6.29 -3.61
N LYS A 23 7.00 -5.98 -2.48
CA LYS A 23 6.59 -4.98 -1.47
C LYS A 23 6.15 -3.61 -2.00
N PHE A 24 6.47 -3.25 -3.23
CA PHE A 24 6.07 -1.97 -3.83
C PHE A 24 4.77 -2.05 -4.65
N LEU A 25 4.12 -3.21 -4.70
CA LEU A 25 2.79 -3.47 -5.27
C LEU A 25 2.58 -3.00 -6.72
N GLY A 26 3.66 -2.80 -7.49
CA GLY A 26 3.58 -2.25 -8.85
C GLY A 26 3.34 -0.74 -8.92
N LEU A 27 3.33 -0.04 -7.78
CA LEU A 27 2.92 1.37 -7.67
C LEU A 27 4.08 2.33 -7.41
N TYR A 28 5.14 1.86 -6.76
CA TYR A 28 6.25 2.71 -6.34
C TYR A 28 7.59 2.18 -6.84
N SER A 29 8.39 3.04 -7.48
CA SER A 29 9.73 2.65 -7.90
C SER A 29 10.66 2.56 -6.69
N ASN A 30 11.41 1.47 -6.59
CA ASN A 30 12.61 1.46 -5.76
C ASN A 30 13.70 2.29 -6.46
N VAL A 31 13.79 3.58 -6.14
CA VAL A 31 14.86 4.42 -6.65
C VAL A 31 16.03 4.32 -5.68
N PHE A 32 17.07 3.60 -6.08
CA PHE A 32 18.39 3.75 -5.47
C PHE A 32 18.84 5.18 -5.75
N ARG A 33 18.70 6.11 -4.79
CA ARG A 33 19.37 7.41 -4.92
C ARG A 33 20.86 7.10 -5.01
N ASN A 34 21.46 7.41 -6.16
CA ASN A 34 22.87 7.20 -6.50
C ASN A 34 23.79 7.55 -5.31
N SER A 35 24.13 6.56 -4.49
CA SER A 35 25.15 6.66 -3.46
C SER A 35 26.00 5.40 -3.57
N PRO A 36 27.21 5.48 -4.14
CA PRO A 36 28.03 4.29 -4.44
C PRO A 36 28.54 3.54 -3.21
N THR A 37 28.31 4.02 -1.97
CA THR A 37 29.07 3.55 -0.80
C THR A 37 28.32 3.45 0.53
N SER A 38 27.01 3.62 0.62
CA SER A 38 26.35 3.63 1.95
C SER A 38 25.49 2.40 2.20
N GLU A 39 25.97 1.50 3.06
CA GLU A 39 25.23 0.40 3.73
C GLU A 39 24.04 0.89 4.59
N ASN A 40 23.82 2.20 4.67
CA ASN A 40 22.69 2.85 5.32
C ASN A 40 21.68 3.39 4.30
N GLN A 41 21.21 2.54 3.38
CA GLN A 41 20.13 2.92 2.48
C GLN A 41 18.79 2.85 3.22
N SER A 42 18.21 4.01 3.52
CA SER A 42 16.83 4.07 3.99
C SER A 42 15.92 3.65 2.84
N PHE A 43 15.42 2.41 2.88
CA PHE A 43 14.39 1.88 1.98
C PHE A 43 13.06 2.67 2.02
N GLY A 44 13.00 3.78 2.75
CA GLY A 44 11.85 4.66 2.92
C GLY A 44 11.83 5.91 2.03
N ASP A 45 12.88 6.21 1.26
CA ASP A 45 12.88 7.32 0.30
C ASP A 45 12.27 6.87 -1.06
N VAL A 46 11.10 6.24 -0.98
CA VAL A 46 10.24 5.97 -2.14
C VAL A 46 9.87 7.29 -2.77
N ASN A 47 10.07 7.38 -4.08
CA ASN A 47 9.92 8.57 -4.89
C ASN A 47 8.68 9.42 -4.50
N THR A 48 8.91 10.58 -3.88
CA THR A 48 7.87 11.54 -3.49
C THR A 48 7.12 12.15 -4.67
N ASP A 49 7.60 11.93 -5.91
CA ASP A 49 6.91 12.35 -7.14
C ASP A 49 5.86 11.33 -7.61
N SER A 50 5.67 10.22 -6.90
CA SER A 50 4.60 9.27 -7.21
C SER A 50 3.26 9.96 -6.96
N ARG A 51 2.51 10.30 -8.00
CA ARG A 51 1.16 10.91 -7.88
C ARG A 51 0.08 9.85 -7.71
N VAL A 52 0.23 8.98 -6.71
CA VAL A 52 -0.63 7.81 -6.51
C VAL A 52 -1.26 7.86 -5.12
N VAL A 53 -2.58 7.72 -5.07
CA VAL A 53 -3.32 7.42 -3.83
C VAL A 53 -3.79 5.98 -3.94
N ALA A 54 -3.43 5.14 -2.97
CA ALA A 54 -3.81 3.74 -2.97
C ALA A 54 -4.41 3.30 -1.64
N VAL A 55 -5.19 2.22 -1.72
CA VAL A 55 -5.60 1.41 -0.60
C VAL A 55 -4.97 0.04 -0.80
N GLU A 56 -3.96 -0.28 -0.01
CA GLU A 56 -3.25 -1.55 -0.05
C GLU A 56 -3.89 -2.58 0.88
N PHE A 57 -3.82 -3.84 0.46
CA PHE A 57 -4.20 -5.03 1.22
C PHE A 57 -2.94 -5.87 1.34
N ASP A 58 -2.10 -5.51 2.30
CA ASP A 58 -0.77 -6.06 2.47
C ASP A 58 -0.82 -7.39 3.25
N THR A 59 -0.17 -8.40 2.69
CA THR A 59 -0.14 -9.76 3.26
C THR A 59 1.21 -10.15 3.86
N PHE A 60 2.24 -9.31 3.70
CA PHE A 60 3.62 -9.57 4.05
C PHE A 60 4.26 -8.35 4.76
N PRO A 61 4.34 -8.37 6.10
CA PRO A 61 4.96 -7.29 6.88
C PRO A 61 6.45 -7.09 6.56
N ASN A 62 6.78 -6.12 5.72
CA ASN A 62 8.14 -5.71 5.41
C ASN A 62 8.71 -4.82 6.51
N ALA A 63 9.76 -5.29 7.18
CA ALA A 63 10.44 -4.53 8.22
C ALA A 63 10.87 -3.13 7.74
N ASN A 64 10.69 -2.13 8.62
CA ASN A 64 10.96 -0.70 8.42
C ASN A 64 9.98 0.07 7.52
N ILE A 65 9.05 -0.61 6.85
CA ILE A 65 7.99 0.02 6.04
C ILE A 65 6.64 -0.19 6.73
N ASP A 66 6.36 -1.43 7.11
CA ASP A 66 5.03 -1.86 7.55
C ASP A 66 4.90 -2.00 9.07
N PRO A 67 3.66 -1.97 9.61
CA PRO A 67 3.41 -2.56 10.91
C PRO A 67 3.76 -4.06 10.90
N ASN A 68 4.03 -4.63 12.07
CA ASN A 68 4.42 -6.05 12.22
C ASN A 68 3.24 -7.04 12.06
N TYR A 69 2.22 -6.69 11.28
CA TYR A 69 1.03 -7.49 11.01
C TYR A 69 0.50 -7.19 9.60
N ARG A 70 -0.25 -8.15 9.03
CA ARG A 70 -0.99 -7.92 7.78
C ARG A 70 -1.97 -6.77 7.97
N HIS A 71 -2.03 -5.88 7.01
CA HIS A 71 -2.76 -4.64 7.20
C HIS A 71 -3.46 -4.20 5.93
N ILE A 72 -4.46 -3.34 6.14
CA ILE A 72 -5.01 -2.49 5.10
C ILE A 72 -4.39 -1.12 5.32
N GLY A 73 -3.80 -0.56 4.26
CA GLY A 73 -3.08 0.69 4.28
C GLY A 73 -3.74 1.75 3.42
N ILE A 74 -3.59 3.02 3.80
CA ILE A 74 -3.90 4.17 2.94
C ILE A 74 -2.59 4.85 2.55
N ASP A 75 -2.24 4.70 1.28
CA ASP A 75 -1.01 5.23 0.72
C ASP A 75 -1.26 6.57 0.05
N VAL A 76 -0.41 7.54 0.36
CA VAL A 76 -0.45 8.86 -0.27
C VAL A 76 0.95 9.18 -0.77
N ASN A 77 1.16 8.94 -2.06
CA ASN A 77 2.40 9.20 -2.81
C ASN A 77 3.63 8.40 -2.32
N SER A 78 3.45 7.39 -1.47
CA SER A 78 4.53 6.56 -0.91
C SER A 78 3.98 5.20 -0.49
N ILE A 79 4.79 4.13 -0.59
CA ILE A 79 4.43 2.79 -0.07
C ILE A 79 4.32 2.77 1.46
N LYS A 80 4.90 3.77 2.15
CA LYS A 80 4.71 3.88 3.59
C LYS A 80 3.33 4.50 3.85
N SER A 81 2.38 3.63 4.14
CA SER A 81 1.01 3.96 4.54
C SER A 81 0.94 5.16 5.50
N LYS A 82 0.03 6.10 5.20
CA LYS A 82 -0.30 7.23 6.09
C LYS A 82 -1.12 6.79 7.30
N GLU A 83 -1.94 5.77 7.12
CA GLU A 83 -2.77 5.17 8.16
C GLU A 83 -2.90 3.69 7.85
N THR A 84 -2.93 2.85 8.89
CA THR A 84 -3.04 1.40 8.75
C THR A 84 -4.06 0.83 9.73
N ALA A 85 -4.76 -0.22 9.31
CA ALA A 85 -5.57 -1.04 10.20
C ALA A 85 -5.12 -2.49 10.07
N ARG A 86 -5.06 -3.22 11.19
CA ARG A 86 -4.81 -4.67 11.14
C ARG A 86 -5.88 -5.34 10.30
N TRP A 87 -5.44 -6.20 9.38
CA TRP A 87 -6.32 -6.99 8.53
C TRP A 87 -6.32 -8.44 8.98
N GLU A 88 -7.47 -8.88 9.50
CA GLU A 88 -7.74 -10.28 9.86
C GLU A 88 -7.97 -11.10 8.58
N TRP A 89 -6.91 -11.25 7.80
CA TRP A 89 -6.93 -11.94 6.52
C TRP A 89 -7.27 -13.43 6.68
N GLN A 90 -8.20 -13.92 5.85
CA GLN A 90 -8.62 -15.32 5.83
C GLN A 90 -8.25 -15.96 4.49
N ASN A 91 -7.27 -16.87 4.52
CA ASN A 91 -6.76 -17.53 3.32
C ASN A 91 -7.88 -18.30 2.57
N GLY A 92 -8.00 -18.07 1.27
CA GLY A 92 -8.98 -18.74 0.42
C GLY A 92 -10.44 -18.31 0.63
N LYS A 93 -10.70 -17.28 1.46
CA LYS A 93 -12.03 -16.72 1.66
C LYS A 93 -12.19 -15.44 0.85
N THR A 94 -13.42 -15.20 0.37
CA THR A 94 -13.76 -13.96 -0.33
C THR A 94 -14.04 -12.87 0.69
N ALA A 95 -13.26 -11.78 0.65
CA ALA A 95 -13.55 -10.55 1.35
C ALA A 95 -14.26 -9.56 0.40
N THR A 96 -15.08 -8.67 0.96
CA THR A 96 -15.53 -7.47 0.25
C THR A 96 -14.86 -6.26 0.88
N ALA A 97 -14.36 -5.36 0.04
CA ALA A 97 -13.83 -4.06 0.45
C ALA A 97 -14.74 -2.94 -0.05
N ARG A 98 -15.05 -1.97 0.82
CA ARG A 98 -15.74 -0.74 0.46
C ARG A 98 -14.82 0.44 0.71
N ILE A 99 -14.50 1.16 -0.37
CA ILE A 99 -13.63 2.33 -0.35
C ILE A 99 -14.50 3.55 -0.69
N SER A 100 -14.54 4.53 0.21
CA SER A 100 -15.37 5.73 0.04
C SER A 100 -14.59 7.00 0.34
N TYR A 101 -14.65 7.99 -0.56
CA TYR A 101 -14.07 9.30 -0.37
C TYR A 101 -15.15 10.37 -0.24
N ASN A 102 -15.17 11.08 0.89
CA ASN A 102 -15.99 12.28 1.07
C ASN A 102 -15.13 13.52 0.75
N SER A 103 -15.46 14.22 -0.33
CA SER A 103 -14.70 15.38 -0.80
C SER A 103 -14.83 16.62 0.08
N ALA A 104 -15.99 16.83 0.72
CA ALA A 104 -16.22 17.98 1.60
C ALA A 104 -15.34 17.91 2.86
N SER A 105 -15.22 16.72 3.46
CA SER A 105 -14.38 16.50 4.64
C SER A 105 -12.97 15.99 4.30
N LYS A 106 -12.67 15.77 3.03
CA LYS A 106 -11.42 15.15 2.53
C LYS A 106 -11.08 13.82 3.23
N LYS A 107 -12.10 13.02 3.54
CA LYS A 107 -11.95 11.78 4.30
C LYS A 107 -12.09 10.57 3.39
N LEU A 108 -11.02 9.78 3.29
CA LEU A 108 -11.05 8.44 2.72
C LEU A 108 -11.37 7.45 3.85
N THR A 109 -12.25 6.49 3.58
CA THR A 109 -12.62 5.44 4.53
C THR A 109 -12.64 4.11 3.81
N VAL A 110 -12.05 3.10 4.45
CA VAL A 110 -11.98 1.73 3.94
C VAL A 110 -12.60 0.83 4.98
N THR A 111 -13.54 -0.02 4.56
CA THR A 111 -14.06 -1.10 5.38
C THR A 111 -13.93 -2.41 4.64
N THR A 112 -13.63 -3.47 5.39
CA THR A 112 -13.63 -4.84 4.86
C THR A 112 -14.54 -5.72 5.67
N PHE A 113 -15.13 -6.70 5.00
CA PHE A 113 -15.92 -7.73 5.65
C PHE A 113 -15.72 -9.07 4.95
N TYR A 114 -15.71 -10.14 5.74
CA TYR A 114 -15.84 -11.50 5.25
C TYR A 114 -17.31 -11.94 5.49
N PRO A 115 -17.97 -12.59 4.52
CA PRO A 115 -19.30 -13.14 4.71
C PRO A 115 -19.34 -14.06 5.94
N GLY A 116 -20.34 -13.87 6.81
CA GLY A 116 -20.51 -14.66 8.03
C GLY A 116 -19.77 -14.13 9.26
N MET A 117 -19.09 -12.98 9.18
CA MET A 117 -18.73 -12.22 10.38
C MET A 117 -19.90 -11.32 10.76
N GLU A 118 -20.49 -11.52 11.94
CA GLU A 118 -21.38 -10.52 12.53
C GLU A 118 -20.56 -9.25 12.82
N VAL A 119 -21.13 -8.09 12.48
CA VAL A 119 -20.54 -6.77 12.74
C VAL A 119 -20.72 -6.34 14.19
#